data_AF-A0A2N2F474-F1
#
_entry.id   AF-A0A2N2F474-F1
#
_cell.length_a   1.000
_cell.length_b   1.000
_cell.length_c   1.000
_cell.angle_alpha   90.00
_cell.angle_beta   90.00
_cell.angle_gamma   90.00
#
_symmetry.space_group_name_H-M   'P 1'
#
loop_
_entity.id
_entity.type
_entity.pdbx_description
1 polymer ?
#
loop_
_entity_poly.entity_id
_entity_poly.type
_entity_poly.pdbx_seq_one_letter_code
_entity_poly.pdbx_strand_id
1 'polypeptide(L)'
;MFDWLINIRDILAGINPLVVLSVIFIFGLYVFWRGSAESRKNRSSVFDMFLISGLLSTIVGRVVYVILEWESFISFIWYWLPYEKYGDQIYLFRLLPWRFLSIWDGGLVIFSMFVSILIFMTFYALVVKKWRWKHMFFPVYFSATTMLGASFVVTGILGNFTDWIYKGVILLCIIGVFFVIYKFIYAVVSSPLREKYLFGNIGLAIVWISSIYISYIYLLDELTILEDIGVLIFILWSFVMGIVFILDLRKANVTIKTRSSVRSVSVT
;
A
#
# COMPACT_ATOMS: atom_id res chain seq x y z
N MET A 1 24.79 -18.73 -6.36
CA MET A 1 23.89 -17.59 -6.60
C MET A 1 23.49 -17.67 -8.05
N PHE A 2 22.20 -17.66 -8.37
CA PHE A 2 21.78 -17.88 -9.76
C PHE A 2 22.19 -16.69 -10.64
N ASP A 3 22.90 -16.94 -11.75
CA ASP A 3 23.41 -15.89 -12.66
C ASP A 3 22.31 -14.92 -13.14
N TRP A 4 21.06 -15.38 -13.21
CA TRP A 4 19.92 -14.54 -13.56
C TRP A 4 19.63 -13.43 -12.53
N LEU A 5 19.89 -13.66 -11.23
CA LEU A 5 19.69 -12.64 -10.19
C LEU A 5 20.70 -11.49 -10.32
N ILE A 6 21.94 -11.82 -10.71
CA ILE A 6 23.01 -10.83 -10.92
C ILE A 6 22.62 -9.91 -12.09
N ASN A 7 22.18 -10.50 -13.21
CA ASN A 7 21.73 -9.72 -14.36
C ASN A 7 20.54 -8.79 -14.03
N ILE A 8 19.56 -9.27 -13.25
CA ILE A 8 18.41 -8.43 -12.85
C ILE A 8 18.86 -7.30 -11.92
N ARG A 9 19.78 -7.58 -10.99
CA ARG A 9 20.34 -6.56 -10.10
C ARG A 9 21.02 -5.44 -10.88
N ASP A 10 21.86 -5.79 -11.86
CA ASP A 10 22.59 -4.79 -12.65
C ASP A 10 21.63 -3.91 -13.47
N ILE A 11 20.55 -4.50 -14.02
CA ILE A 11 19.50 -3.75 -14.68
C ILE A 11 18.78 -2.81 -13.69
N LEU A 12 18.38 -3.31 -12.52
CA LEU A 12 17.65 -2.51 -11.53
C LEU A 12 18.52 -1.40 -10.93
N ALA A 13 19.81 -1.65 -10.72
CA ALA A 13 20.75 -0.67 -10.18
C ALA A 13 21.00 0.50 -11.16
N GLY A 14 20.84 0.26 -12.47
CA GLY A 14 20.92 1.31 -13.49
C GLY A 14 19.64 2.16 -13.62
N ILE A 15 18.54 1.77 -12.98
CA ILE A 15 17.26 2.47 -13.06
C ILE A 15 17.10 3.40 -11.86
N ASN A 16 16.55 4.59 -12.09
CA ASN A 16 16.24 5.52 -11.01
C ASN A 16 15.26 4.90 -10.00
N PRO A 17 15.53 4.93 -8.67
CA PRO A 17 14.67 4.34 -7.65
C PRO A 17 13.20 4.77 -7.72
N LEU A 18 12.92 6.01 -8.15
CA LEU A 18 11.55 6.51 -8.31
C LEU A 18 10.79 5.79 -9.42
N VAL A 19 11.47 5.38 -10.49
CA VAL A 19 10.85 4.60 -11.57
C VAL A 19 10.45 3.23 -11.03
N VAL A 20 11.34 2.59 -10.26
CA VAL A 20 11.06 1.30 -9.63
C VAL A 20 9.87 1.41 -8.66
N LEU A 21 9.87 2.44 -7.81
CA LEU A 21 8.76 2.71 -6.89
C LEU A 21 7.45 3.03 -7.62
N SER A 22 7.51 3.73 -8.76
CA SER A 22 6.34 4.01 -9.61
C SER A 22 5.75 2.73 -10.21
N VAL A 23 6.60 1.79 -10.63
CA VAL A 23 6.14 0.47 -11.12
C VAL A 23 5.45 -0.29 -10.00
N ILE A 24 6.06 -0.35 -8.80
CA ILE A 24 5.43 -0.98 -7.61
C ILE A 24 4.08 -0.31 -7.29
N PHE A 25 4.01 1.01 -7.37
CA PHE A 25 2.80 1.78 -7.17
C PHE A 25 1.70 1.41 -8.17
N ILE A 26 2.05 1.24 -9.45
CA ILE A 26 1.11 0.79 -10.49
C ILE A 26 0.61 -0.63 -10.22
N PHE A 27 1.46 -1.54 -9.75
CA PHE A 27 1.04 -2.89 -9.34
C PHE A 27 0.04 -2.83 -8.18
N GLY A 28 0.31 -2.02 -7.16
CA GLY A 28 -0.61 -1.75 -6.06
C GLY A 28 -1.96 -1.20 -6.55
N LEU A 29 -1.91 -0.22 -7.44
CA LEU A 29 -3.10 0.39 -8.04
C LEU A 29 -3.94 -0.66 -8.79
N TYR A 30 -3.29 -1.53 -9.56
CA TYR A 30 -3.98 -2.58 -10.30
C TYR A 30 -4.75 -3.53 -9.36
N VAL A 31 -4.10 -3.99 -8.28
CA VAL A 31 -4.74 -4.84 -7.26
C VAL A 31 -5.91 -4.12 -6.60
N PHE A 32 -5.72 -2.84 -6.24
CA PHE A 32 -6.75 -2.02 -5.60
C PHE A 32 -7.95 -1.77 -6.50
N TRP A 33 -7.69 -1.38 -7.76
CA TRP A 33 -8.71 -1.12 -8.76
C TRP A 33 -9.50 -2.39 -9.07
N ARG A 34 -8.81 -3.52 -9.28
CA ARG A 34 -9.46 -4.80 -9.56
C ARG A 34 -10.34 -5.26 -8.40
N GLY A 35 -9.85 -5.16 -7.17
CA GLY A 35 -10.64 -5.49 -5.97
C GLY A 35 -11.83 -4.55 -5.77
N SER A 36 -11.72 -3.29 -6.18
CA SER A 36 -12.81 -2.31 -6.07
C SER A 36 -13.84 -2.41 -7.20
N ALA A 37 -13.51 -3.01 -8.33
CA ALA A 37 -14.36 -3.07 -9.52
C ALA A 37 -15.72 -3.73 -9.26
N GLU A 38 -15.78 -4.71 -8.36
CA GLU A 38 -17.01 -5.43 -8.01
C GLU A 38 -17.97 -4.58 -7.15
N SER A 39 -17.46 -3.54 -6.49
CA SER A 39 -18.23 -2.72 -5.54
C SER A 39 -19.10 -1.64 -6.18
N ARG A 40 -19.15 -1.55 -7.52
CA ARG A 40 -19.89 -0.54 -8.32
C ARG A 40 -19.58 0.93 -7.95
N LYS A 41 -18.43 1.18 -7.33
CA LYS A 41 -17.98 2.54 -6.98
C LYS A 41 -17.53 3.30 -8.21
N ASN A 42 -17.62 4.62 -8.15
CA ASN A 42 -17.13 5.49 -9.22
C ASN A 42 -15.62 5.26 -9.40
N ARG A 43 -15.22 4.86 -10.61
CA ARG A 43 -13.83 4.54 -10.97
C ARG A 43 -12.88 5.71 -10.70
N SER A 44 -13.30 6.93 -11.01
CA SER A 44 -12.49 8.13 -10.75
C SER A 44 -12.22 8.29 -9.26
N SER A 45 -13.25 8.14 -8.40
CA SER A 45 -13.05 8.23 -6.95
C SER A 45 -12.18 7.13 -6.35
N VAL A 46 -12.18 5.92 -6.94
CA VAL A 46 -11.26 4.84 -6.55
C VAL A 46 -9.82 5.24 -6.89
N PHE A 47 -9.60 5.78 -8.09
CA PHE A 47 -8.29 6.26 -8.52
C PHE A 47 -7.80 7.44 -7.68
N ASP A 48 -8.65 8.45 -7.43
CA ASP A 48 -8.34 9.61 -6.59
C ASP A 48 -7.91 9.18 -5.18
N MET A 49 -8.67 8.25 -4.58
CA MET A 49 -8.36 7.69 -3.27
C MET A 49 -6.96 7.06 -3.25
N PHE A 50 -6.63 6.26 -4.26
CA PHE A 50 -5.35 5.58 -4.35
C PHE A 50 -4.19 6.57 -4.54
N LEU A 51 -4.33 7.51 -5.48
CA LEU A 51 -3.30 8.52 -5.75
C LEU A 51 -3.05 9.42 -4.55
N ILE A 52 -4.11 9.98 -3.96
CA ILE A 52 -3.97 10.90 -2.82
C ILE A 52 -3.34 10.17 -1.63
N SER A 53 -3.82 8.96 -1.31
CA SER A 53 -3.25 8.18 -0.19
C SER A 53 -1.81 7.77 -0.46
N GLY A 54 -1.48 7.43 -1.70
CA GLY A 54 -0.12 7.12 -2.15
C GLY A 54 0.84 8.29 -2.02
N LEU A 55 0.45 9.47 -2.50
CA LEU A 55 1.27 10.68 -2.41
C LEU A 55 1.52 11.08 -0.95
N LEU A 56 0.47 11.08 -0.12
CA LEU A 56 0.59 11.37 1.32
C LEU A 56 1.47 10.32 2.02
N SER A 57 1.35 9.06 1.63
CA SER A 57 2.18 7.98 2.15
C SER A 57 3.66 8.16 1.83
N THR A 58 4.00 8.57 0.60
CA THR A 58 5.38 8.90 0.21
C THR A 58 5.94 10.06 1.03
N ILE A 59 5.13 11.09 1.30
CA ILE A 59 5.54 12.21 2.16
C ILE A 59 5.86 11.71 3.57
N VAL A 60 5.01 10.87 4.15
CA VAL A 60 5.26 10.28 5.48
C VAL A 60 6.52 9.42 5.47
N GLY A 61 6.71 8.58 4.46
CA GLY A 61 7.92 7.77 4.31
C GLY A 61 9.20 8.60 4.25
N ARG A 62 9.16 9.76 3.57
CA ARG A 62 10.29 10.70 3.52
C ARG A 62 10.52 11.39 4.85
N VAL A 63 9.47 11.86 5.52
CA VAL A 63 9.59 12.51 6.83
C VAL A 63 10.21 11.55 7.84
N VAL A 64 9.77 10.29 7.87
CA VAL A 64 10.35 9.29 8.77
C VAL A 64 11.82 9.05 8.44
N TYR A 65 12.17 8.89 7.16
CA TYR A 65 13.58 8.74 6.75
C TYR A 65 14.47 9.89 7.24
N VAL A 66 14.01 11.13 7.06
CA VAL A 66 14.73 12.32 7.54
C VAL A 66 14.92 12.31 9.06
N ILE A 67 13.92 11.85 9.81
CA ILE A 67 14.00 11.75 11.27
C ILE A 67 15.01 10.68 11.70
N LEU A 68 15.03 9.52 11.01
CA LEU A 68 15.98 8.44 11.33
C LEU A 68 17.43 8.85 11.00
N GLU A 69 17.64 9.55 9.90
CA GLU A 69 18.96 9.99 9.43
C GLU A 69 19.27 11.44 9.82
N TRP A 70 18.66 11.94 10.90
CA TRP A 70 18.68 13.38 11.26
C TRP A 70 20.10 13.96 11.39
N GLU A 71 21.03 13.18 11.94
CA GLU A 71 22.43 13.58 12.09
C GLU A 71 23.12 13.81 10.74
N SER A 72 22.84 12.95 9.75
CA SER A 72 23.31 13.12 8.38
C SER A 72 22.74 14.39 7.75
N PHE A 73 21.46 14.69 8.00
CA PHE A 73 20.79 15.88 7.44
C PHE A 73 21.29 17.20 8.02
N ILE A 74 21.64 17.29 9.30
CA ILE A 74 22.15 18.53 9.91
C ILE A 74 23.54 18.91 9.38
N SER A 75 24.32 17.93 8.88
CA SER A 75 25.66 18.19 8.34
C SER A 75 25.66 19.04 7.06
N PHE A 76 24.52 19.18 6.38
CA PHE A 76 24.40 19.94 5.15
C PHE A 76 24.27 21.44 5.38
N ILE A 77 24.85 22.22 4.47
CA ILE A 77 24.79 23.68 4.50
C ILE A 77 23.36 24.14 4.17
N TRP A 78 22.91 25.17 4.87
CA TRP A 78 21.66 25.86 4.57
C TRP A 78 21.83 26.83 3.40
N TYR A 79 21.03 26.64 2.35
CA TYR A 79 21.08 27.47 1.15
C TYR A 79 19.69 27.65 0.55
N TRP A 80 19.33 28.92 0.31
CA TRP A 80 17.97 29.26 -0.08
C TRP A 80 17.61 28.85 -1.51
N LEU A 81 18.59 28.74 -2.42
CA LEU A 81 18.28 28.30 -3.78
C LEU A 81 18.19 26.77 -3.86
N PRO A 82 17.23 26.22 -4.63
CA PRO A 82 17.04 24.77 -4.76
C PRO A 82 18.07 24.10 -5.67
N TYR A 83 19.12 24.82 -6.09
CA TYR A 83 20.15 24.30 -6.97
C TYR A 83 21.53 24.86 -6.61
N GLU A 84 22.54 24.10 -6.98
CA GLU A 84 23.94 24.46 -6.84
C GLU A 84 24.68 24.16 -8.15
N LYS A 85 25.48 25.12 -8.63
CA LYS A 85 26.25 24.97 -9.86
C LYS A 85 27.72 24.71 -9.51
N TYR A 86 28.23 23.56 -9.92
CA TYR A 86 29.66 23.23 -9.86
C TYR A 86 30.18 23.03 -11.27
N GLY A 87 31.01 23.95 -11.76
CA GLY A 87 31.42 23.95 -13.17
C GLY A 87 30.22 24.00 -14.09
N ASP A 88 30.08 23.00 -14.97
CA ASP A 88 28.98 22.89 -15.94
C ASP A 88 27.80 22.03 -15.45
N GLN A 89 27.86 21.49 -14.23
CA GLN A 89 26.82 20.63 -13.69
C GLN A 89 25.92 21.38 -12.71
N ILE A 90 24.61 21.14 -12.84
CA ILE A 90 23.58 21.69 -11.95
C ILE A 90 23.05 20.56 -11.08
N TYR A 91 23.23 20.70 -9.77
CA TYR A 91 22.71 19.77 -8.77
C TYR A 91 21.46 20.37 -8.13
N LEU A 92 20.33 19.68 -8.24
CA LEU A 92 19.07 20.10 -7.63
C LEU A 92 18.90 19.45 -6.25
N PHE A 93 18.30 20.19 -5.31
CA PHE A 93 17.90 19.69 -3.98
C PHE A 93 19.03 19.04 -3.14
N ARG A 94 20.28 19.49 -3.30
CA ARG A 94 21.44 18.99 -2.54
C ARG A 94 21.55 19.59 -1.13
N LEU A 95 21.16 20.85 -0.99
CA LEU A 95 21.34 21.65 0.22
C LEU A 95 20.04 21.82 1.01
N LEU A 96 20.13 22.18 2.29
CA LEU A 96 18.94 22.45 3.11
C LEU A 96 18.30 23.79 2.72
N PRO A 97 16.97 23.95 2.82
CA PRO A 97 15.97 22.96 3.25
C PRO A 97 15.56 21.98 2.15
N TRP A 98 15.97 22.22 0.92
CA TRP A 98 15.51 21.51 -0.28
C TRP A 98 15.82 20.02 -0.27
N ARG A 99 16.90 19.61 0.40
CA ARG A 99 17.28 18.21 0.60
C ARG A 99 16.19 17.38 1.29
N PHE A 100 15.36 17.98 2.16
CA PHE A 100 14.22 17.29 2.76
C PHE A 100 13.20 16.81 1.71
N LEU A 101 13.08 17.54 0.59
CA LEU A 101 12.16 17.25 -0.50
C LEU A 101 12.78 16.38 -1.60
N SER A 102 14.07 16.04 -1.50
CA SER A 102 14.76 15.23 -2.50
C SER A 102 14.35 13.76 -2.40
N ILE A 103 13.32 13.35 -3.14
CA ILE A 103 12.89 11.93 -3.20
C ILE A 103 13.77 11.11 -4.17
N TRP A 104 14.64 11.77 -4.93
CA TRP A 104 15.51 11.18 -5.95
C TRP A 104 16.63 10.30 -5.39
N ASP A 105 16.96 10.48 -4.10
CA ASP A 105 18.02 9.73 -3.42
C ASP A 105 17.57 8.33 -2.96
N GLY A 106 16.29 7.98 -3.14
CA GLY A 106 15.72 6.71 -2.68
C GLY A 106 15.53 6.63 -1.16
N GLY A 107 15.79 7.71 -0.43
CA GLY A 107 15.66 7.78 1.03
C GLY A 107 14.21 7.82 1.48
N LEU A 108 13.58 6.64 1.54
CA LEU A 108 12.20 6.42 1.94
C LEU A 108 12.10 5.20 2.85
N VAL A 109 11.39 5.34 3.97
CA VAL A 109 11.10 4.19 4.84
C VAL A 109 9.85 3.48 4.33
N ILE A 110 10.07 2.36 3.63
CA ILE A 110 9.02 1.55 2.98
C ILE A 110 7.93 1.14 3.98
N PHE A 111 8.30 0.78 5.21
CA PHE A 111 7.34 0.38 6.23
C PHE A 111 6.39 1.51 6.62
N SER A 112 6.94 2.70 6.87
CA SER A 112 6.14 3.89 7.19
C SER A 112 5.22 4.28 6.05
N MET A 113 5.66 4.10 4.80
CA MET A 113 4.78 4.24 3.62
C MET A 113 3.63 3.23 3.68
N PHE A 114 3.92 1.96 3.94
CA PHE A 114 2.90 0.91 4.07
C PHE A 114 1.87 1.20 5.17
N VAL A 115 2.30 1.61 6.36
CA VAL A 115 1.37 1.93 7.46
C VAL A 115 0.53 3.17 7.14
N SER A 116 1.17 4.21 6.59
CA SER A 116 0.46 5.46 6.25
C SER A 116 -0.54 5.29 5.10
N ILE A 117 -0.24 4.48 4.07
CA ILE A 117 -1.20 4.23 2.98
C ILE A 117 -2.45 3.51 3.51
N LEU A 118 -2.30 2.56 4.43
CA LEU A 118 -3.44 1.91 5.10
C LEU A 118 -4.29 2.93 5.87
N ILE A 119 -3.66 3.80 6.66
CA ILE A 119 -4.37 4.82 7.44
C ILE A 119 -5.09 5.82 6.54
N PHE A 120 -4.41 6.39 5.55
CA PHE A 120 -4.99 7.38 4.64
C PHE A 120 -6.10 6.78 3.79
N MET A 121 -5.94 5.56 3.28
CA MET A 121 -7.01 4.88 2.56
C MET A 121 -8.22 4.58 3.44
N THR A 122 -8.00 4.12 4.68
CA THR A 122 -9.10 3.90 5.63
C THR A 122 -9.84 5.20 5.92
N PHE A 123 -9.11 6.28 6.21
CA PHE A 123 -9.68 7.60 6.45
C PHE A 123 -10.48 8.09 5.25
N TYR A 124 -9.91 8.02 4.05
CA TYR A 124 -10.58 8.45 2.82
C TYR A 124 -11.85 7.63 2.54
N ALA A 125 -11.79 6.31 2.73
CA ALA A 125 -12.94 5.43 2.53
C ALA A 125 -14.07 5.71 3.54
N LEU A 126 -13.76 5.79 4.83
CA LEU A 126 -14.75 5.87 5.91
C LEU A 126 -15.26 7.29 6.16
N VAL A 127 -14.38 8.29 6.10
CA VAL A 127 -14.70 9.67 6.48
C VAL A 127 -15.09 10.51 5.26
N VAL A 128 -14.25 10.51 4.21
CA VAL A 128 -14.45 11.36 3.02
C VAL A 128 -15.57 10.80 2.14
N LYS A 129 -15.46 9.53 1.76
CA LYS A 129 -16.42 8.90 0.84
C LYS A 129 -17.56 8.17 1.53
N LYS A 130 -17.45 7.90 2.84
CA LYS A 130 -18.44 7.15 3.65
C LYS A 130 -18.83 5.81 3.02
N TRP A 131 -17.87 5.15 2.39
CA TRP A 131 -18.06 3.85 1.78
C TRP A 131 -18.16 2.76 2.82
N ARG A 132 -18.95 1.72 2.53
CA ARG A 132 -19.03 0.53 3.39
C ARG A 132 -17.67 -0.15 3.45
N TRP A 133 -17.19 -0.36 4.67
CA TRP A 133 -15.87 -0.91 4.94
C TRP A 133 -15.70 -2.31 4.39
N LYS A 134 -16.76 -3.13 4.41
CA LYS A 134 -16.75 -4.49 3.85
C LYS A 134 -16.37 -4.58 2.37
N HIS A 135 -16.51 -3.47 1.63
CA HIS A 135 -16.12 -3.39 0.22
C HIS A 135 -14.72 -2.83 0.02
N MET A 136 -14.10 -2.21 1.02
CA MET A 136 -12.78 -1.57 0.91
C MET A 136 -11.68 -2.29 1.68
N PHE A 137 -12.02 -3.01 2.74
CA PHE A 137 -11.05 -3.64 3.63
C PHE A 137 -10.02 -4.48 2.87
N PHE A 138 -10.49 -5.46 2.08
CA PHE A 138 -9.60 -6.33 1.31
C PHE A 138 -8.85 -5.60 0.19
N PRO A 139 -9.48 -4.76 -0.66
CA PRO A 139 -8.75 -3.98 -1.65
C PRO A 139 -7.63 -3.13 -1.06
N VAL A 140 -7.91 -2.40 0.04
CA VAL A 140 -6.93 -1.55 0.72
C VAL A 140 -5.77 -2.39 1.26
N TYR A 141 -6.08 -3.44 2.01
CA TYR A 141 -5.05 -4.28 2.62
C TYR A 141 -4.19 -5.00 1.58
N PHE A 142 -4.79 -5.71 0.62
CA PHE A 142 -4.02 -6.49 -0.36
C PHE A 142 -3.22 -5.62 -1.30
N SER A 143 -3.71 -4.43 -1.64
CA SER A 143 -2.94 -3.48 -2.44
C SER A 143 -1.69 -3.01 -1.70
N ALA A 144 -1.84 -2.56 -0.45
CA ALA A 144 -0.72 -2.13 0.38
C ALA A 144 0.29 -3.26 0.62
N THR A 145 -0.20 -4.48 0.92
CA THR A 145 0.67 -5.64 1.14
C THR A 145 1.36 -6.11 -0.14
N THR A 146 0.72 -5.97 -1.31
CA THR A 146 1.37 -6.25 -2.60
C THR A 146 2.51 -5.27 -2.84
N MET A 147 2.29 -3.98 -2.56
CA MET A 147 3.34 -2.97 -2.67
C MET A 147 4.50 -3.25 -1.70
N LEU A 148 4.20 -3.62 -0.45
CA LEU A 148 5.20 -4.00 0.55
C LEU A 148 6.00 -5.23 0.10
N GLY A 149 5.33 -6.30 -0.31
CA GLY A 149 5.96 -7.53 -0.77
C GLY A 149 6.83 -7.33 -2.02
N ALA A 150 6.34 -6.56 -3.00
CA ALA A 150 7.14 -6.20 -4.17
C ALA A 150 8.35 -5.34 -3.80
N SER A 151 8.19 -4.43 -2.83
CA SER A 151 9.30 -3.61 -2.34
C SER A 151 10.38 -4.46 -1.68
N PHE A 152 10.02 -5.46 -0.87
CA PHE A 152 10.98 -6.40 -0.26
C PHE A 152 11.76 -7.22 -1.29
N VAL A 153 11.09 -7.68 -2.35
CA VAL A 153 11.76 -8.40 -3.43
C VAL A 153 12.78 -7.49 -4.11
N VAL A 154 12.38 -6.27 -4.46
CA VAL A 154 13.26 -5.31 -5.13
C VAL A 154 14.45 -4.91 -4.25
N THR A 155 14.21 -4.56 -2.98
CA THR A 155 15.29 -4.18 -2.05
C THR A 155 16.23 -5.35 -1.78
N GLY A 156 15.68 -6.57 -1.63
CA GLY A 156 16.47 -7.79 -1.49
C GLY A 156 17.36 -8.06 -2.70
N ILE A 157 16.87 -7.86 -3.92
CA ILE A 157 17.68 -8.01 -5.15
C ILE A 157 18.78 -6.94 -5.22
N LEU A 158 18.46 -5.68 -4.96
CA LEU A 158 19.43 -4.58 -5.02
C LEU A 158 20.53 -4.71 -3.96
N GLY A 159 20.14 -5.06 -2.73
CA GLY A 159 21.03 -5.25 -1.59
C GLY A 159 21.72 -6.61 -1.52
N ASN A 160 21.40 -7.53 -2.45
CA ASN A 160 21.88 -8.92 -2.42
C ASN A 160 21.54 -9.67 -1.11
N PHE A 161 20.37 -9.38 -0.54
CA PHE A 161 19.86 -10.01 0.68
C PHE A 161 18.77 -11.02 0.34
N THR A 162 19.15 -12.29 0.24
CA THR A 162 18.23 -13.39 -0.12
C THR A 162 17.04 -13.50 0.82
N ASP A 163 17.24 -13.21 2.10
CA ASP A 163 16.20 -13.33 3.12
C ASP A 163 15.04 -12.35 2.87
N TRP A 164 15.35 -11.13 2.42
CA TRP A 164 14.36 -10.12 2.05
C TRP A 164 13.58 -10.54 0.81
N ILE A 165 14.24 -11.17 -0.16
CA ILE A 165 13.58 -11.73 -1.35
C ILE A 165 12.57 -12.81 -0.90
N TYR A 166 12.96 -13.73 -0.02
CA TYR A 166 12.06 -14.77 0.47
C TYR A 166 10.89 -14.18 1.28
N LYS A 167 11.16 -13.24 2.20
CA LYS A 167 10.12 -12.52 2.96
C LYS A 167 9.11 -11.86 2.03
N GLY A 168 9.56 -11.18 0.97
CA GLY A 168 8.71 -10.53 -0.03
C GLY A 168 7.91 -11.51 -0.88
N VAL A 169 8.53 -12.59 -1.37
CA VAL A 169 7.85 -13.63 -2.14
C VAL A 169 6.77 -14.32 -1.31
N ILE A 170 7.04 -14.62 -0.03
CA ILE A 170 6.05 -15.22 0.88
C ILE A 170 4.81 -14.31 1.00
N LEU A 171 4.99 -12.99 1.17
CA LEU A 171 3.87 -12.04 1.22
C LEU A 171 3.03 -12.07 -0.07
N LEU A 172 3.68 -12.05 -1.23
CA LEU A 172 3.00 -12.10 -2.52
C LEU A 172 2.28 -13.45 -2.73
N CYS A 173 2.90 -14.55 -2.30
CA CYS A 173 2.29 -15.88 -2.34
C CYS A 173 1.04 -15.97 -1.47
N ILE A 174 1.04 -15.40 -0.25
CA ILE A 174 -0.15 -15.38 0.62
C ILE A 174 -1.33 -14.68 -0.08
N ILE A 175 -1.07 -13.57 -0.76
CA ILE A 175 -2.07 -12.86 -1.56
C ILE A 175 -2.53 -13.71 -2.75
N GLY A 176 -1.60 -14.36 -3.44
CA GLY A 176 -1.91 -15.28 -4.55
C GLY A 176 -2.84 -16.42 -4.11
N VAL A 177 -2.52 -17.05 -2.97
CA VAL A 177 -3.34 -18.12 -2.36
C VAL A 177 -4.75 -17.62 -2.05
N PHE A 178 -4.89 -16.41 -1.51
CA PHE A 178 -6.21 -15.81 -1.28
C PHE A 178 -7.04 -15.72 -2.57
N PHE A 179 -6.45 -15.25 -3.67
CA PHE A 179 -7.17 -15.15 -4.95
C PHE A 179 -7.56 -16.52 -5.52
N VAL A 180 -6.72 -17.54 -5.33
CA VAL A 180 -7.05 -18.92 -5.72
C VAL A 180 -8.22 -19.45 -4.90
N ILE A 181 -8.18 -19.26 -3.58
CA ILE A 181 -9.28 -19.65 -2.68
C ILE A 181 -10.58 -18.91 -3.04
N TYR A 182 -10.50 -17.61 -3.34
CA TYR A 182 -11.64 -16.82 -3.76
C TYR A 182 -12.33 -17.40 -5.00
N LYS A 183 -11.55 -17.71 -6.04
CA LYS A 183 -12.08 -18.34 -7.27
C LYS A 183 -12.70 -19.71 -6.98
N PHE A 184 -12.08 -20.50 -6.11
CA PHE A 184 -12.60 -21.81 -5.72
C PHE A 184 -13.93 -21.70 -4.97
N ILE A 185 -14.05 -20.79 -3.99
CA ILE A 185 -15.28 -20.56 -3.24
C ILE A 185 -16.41 -20.12 -4.17
N TYR A 186 -16.13 -19.18 -5.07
CA TYR A 186 -17.11 -18.69 -6.05
C TYR A 186 -17.63 -19.81 -6.97
N ALA A 187 -16.76 -20.77 -7.33
CA ALA A 187 -17.16 -21.91 -8.16
C ALA A 187 -17.99 -22.96 -7.40
N VAL A 188 -17.75 -23.15 -6.10
CA VAL A 188 -18.33 -24.24 -5.31
C VAL A 188 -19.61 -23.82 -4.57
N VAL A 189 -19.67 -22.59 -4.07
CA VAL A 189 -20.76 -22.14 -3.18
C VAL A 189 -21.85 -21.44 -3.98
N SER A 190 -23.00 -22.09 -4.12
CA SER A 190 -24.15 -21.54 -4.88
C SER A 190 -24.96 -20.48 -4.13
N SER A 191 -24.91 -20.46 -2.79
CA SER A 191 -25.72 -19.54 -1.99
C SER A 191 -24.99 -18.23 -1.68
N PRO A 192 -25.53 -17.06 -2.10
CA PRO A 192 -24.81 -15.78 -2.01
C PRO A 192 -24.55 -15.31 -0.57
N LEU A 193 -25.41 -15.71 0.38
CA LEU A 193 -25.21 -15.37 1.79
C LEU A 193 -24.05 -16.17 2.42
N ARG A 194 -23.97 -17.48 2.16
CA ARG A 194 -22.88 -18.31 2.70
C ARG A 194 -21.55 -17.93 2.06
N GLU A 195 -21.55 -17.67 0.76
CA GLU A 195 -20.37 -17.20 0.01
C GLU A 195 -19.78 -15.94 0.67
N LYS A 196 -20.62 -14.93 0.92
CA LYS A 196 -20.23 -13.67 1.58
C LYS A 196 -19.58 -13.90 2.94
N TYR A 197 -20.15 -14.75 3.80
CA TYR A 197 -19.61 -15.01 5.13
C TYR A 197 -18.34 -15.85 5.09
N LEU A 198 -18.29 -16.88 4.24
CA LEU A 198 -17.12 -17.73 4.06
C LEU A 198 -15.93 -16.92 3.55
N PHE A 199 -16.15 -16.13 2.49
CA PHE A 199 -15.15 -15.22 1.94
C PHE A 199 -14.67 -14.20 2.97
N GLY A 200 -15.59 -13.55 3.68
CA GLY A 200 -15.26 -12.56 4.70
C GLY A 200 -14.40 -13.14 5.82
N ASN A 201 -14.75 -14.32 6.33
CA ASN A 201 -14.03 -14.95 7.44
C ASN A 201 -12.66 -15.49 7.02
N ILE A 202 -12.58 -16.20 5.88
CA ILE A 202 -11.31 -16.72 5.37
C ILE A 202 -10.36 -15.59 4.98
N GLY A 203 -10.88 -14.56 4.32
CA GLY A 203 -10.09 -13.38 3.98
C GLY A 203 -9.56 -12.68 5.22
N LEU A 204 -10.37 -12.52 6.26
CA LEU A 204 -9.94 -11.90 7.51
C LEU A 204 -8.88 -12.74 8.23
N ALA A 205 -9.00 -14.07 8.23
CA ALA A 205 -7.96 -14.95 8.76
C ALA A 205 -6.63 -14.77 8.00
N ILE A 206 -6.67 -14.67 6.67
CA ILE A 206 -5.47 -14.41 5.85
C ILE A 206 -4.88 -13.03 6.13
N VAL A 207 -5.71 -12.01 6.31
CA VAL A 207 -5.26 -10.67 6.71
C VAL A 207 -4.54 -10.71 8.05
N TRP A 208 -5.09 -11.38 9.06
CA TRP A 208 -4.45 -11.49 10.37
C TRP A 208 -3.17 -12.33 10.34
N ILE A 209 -3.16 -13.47 9.64
CA ILE A 209 -1.94 -14.29 9.47
C ILE A 209 -0.84 -13.46 8.81
N SER A 210 -1.16 -12.75 7.72
CA SER A 210 -0.18 -11.89 7.06
C SER A 210 0.23 -10.70 7.91
N SER A 211 -0.67 -10.11 8.71
CA SER A 211 -0.34 -9.01 9.62
C SER A 211 0.61 -9.46 10.73
N ILE A 212 0.38 -10.65 11.30
CA ILE A 212 1.28 -11.27 12.28
C ILE A 212 2.64 -11.52 11.63
N TYR A 213 2.67 -12.06 10.41
CA TYR A 213 3.91 -12.32 9.68
C TYR A 213 4.70 -11.04 9.37
N ILE A 214 4.05 -9.97 8.89
CA ILE A 214 4.68 -8.67 8.65
C ILE A 214 5.26 -8.13 9.97
N SER A 215 4.45 -8.14 11.04
CA SER A 215 4.89 -7.63 12.34
C SER A 215 6.08 -8.43 12.89
N TYR A 216 6.06 -9.76 12.72
CA TYR A 216 7.16 -10.64 13.10
C TYR A 216 8.45 -10.33 12.34
N ILE A 217 8.37 -10.13 11.01
CA ILE A 217 9.53 -9.74 10.20
C ILE A 217 10.17 -8.47 10.77
N TYR A 218 9.36 -7.46 11.04
CA TYR A 218 9.83 -6.17 11.51
C TYR A 218 10.37 -6.24 12.94
N LEU A 219 9.69 -6.91 13.87
CA LEU A 219 10.18 -7.03 15.26
C LEU A 219 11.46 -7.86 15.42
N LEU A 220 11.81 -8.69 14.43
CA LEU A 220 13.09 -9.42 14.44
C LEU A 220 14.28 -8.59 13.96
N ASP A 221 14.04 -7.63 13.07
CA ASP A 221 15.10 -6.85 12.44
C ASP A 221 15.43 -5.62 13.31
N GLU A 222 16.06 -5.82 14.49
CA GLU A 222 16.53 -4.80 15.47
C GLU A 222 16.18 -3.33 15.14
N LEU A 223 14.90 -2.99 15.29
CA LEU A 223 14.36 -1.73 14.76
C LEU A 223 14.66 -0.53 15.64
N THR A 224 14.56 0.65 15.02
CA THR A 224 14.49 1.90 15.77
C THR A 224 13.15 2.03 16.48
N ILE A 225 13.11 2.77 17.61
CA ILE A 225 11.89 3.01 18.41
C ILE A 225 10.73 3.55 17.55
N LEU A 226 11.03 4.37 16.54
CA LEU A 226 10.03 4.93 15.65
C LEU A 226 9.38 3.84 14.79
N GLU A 227 10.16 2.91 14.28
CA GLU A 227 9.66 1.78 13.48
C GLU A 227 8.83 0.82 14.35
N ASP A 228 9.23 0.58 15.60
CA ASP A 228 8.45 -0.19 16.59
C ASP A 228 7.06 0.42 16.82
N ILE A 229 6.98 1.76 16.95
CA ILE A 229 5.70 2.48 17.03
C ILE A 229 4.87 2.23 15.76
N GLY A 230 5.52 2.24 14.58
CA GLY A 230 4.88 1.89 13.31
C GLY A 230 4.28 0.48 13.33
N VAL A 231 4.99 -0.50 13.87
CA VAL A 231 4.53 -1.89 14.00
C VAL A 231 3.32 -1.97 14.93
N LEU A 232 3.39 -1.29 16.08
CA LEU A 232 2.28 -1.22 17.02
C LEU A 232 1.03 -0.62 16.38
N ILE A 233 1.18 0.50 15.65
CA ILE A 233 0.08 1.15 14.92
C ILE A 233 -0.52 0.18 13.89
N PHE A 234 0.32 -0.56 13.16
CA PHE A 234 -0.12 -1.52 12.17
C PHE A 234 -0.92 -2.68 12.79
N ILE A 235 -0.43 -3.28 13.89
CA ILE A 235 -1.13 -4.35 14.60
C ILE A 235 -2.49 -3.87 15.10
N LEU A 236 -2.52 -2.70 15.75
CA LEU A 236 -3.75 -2.08 16.25
C LEU A 236 -4.72 -1.80 15.10
N TRP A 237 -4.23 -1.23 14.00
CA TRP A 237 -5.04 -0.98 12.81
C TRP A 237 -5.63 -2.28 12.24
N SER A 238 -4.83 -3.33 12.10
CA SER A 238 -5.27 -4.61 11.52
C SER A 238 -6.34 -5.28 12.37
N PHE A 239 -6.16 -5.27 13.69
CA PHE A 239 -7.12 -5.82 14.63
C PHE A 239 -8.43 -5.02 14.66
N VAL A 240 -8.35 -3.70 14.88
CA VAL A 240 -9.53 -2.82 14.96
C VAL A 240 -10.31 -2.82 13.64
N MET A 241 -9.62 -2.65 12.51
CA MET A 241 -10.28 -2.62 11.20
C MET A 241 -10.83 -3.98 10.78
N GLY A 242 -10.23 -5.08 11.23
CA GLY A 242 -10.80 -6.42 11.11
C GLY A 242 -12.11 -6.57 11.87
N ILE A 243 -12.20 -6.09 13.12
CA ILE A 243 -13.45 -6.09 13.90
C ILE A 243 -14.51 -5.24 13.21
N VAL A 244 -14.16 -4.01 12.79
CA VAL A 244 -15.08 -3.11 12.07
C VAL A 244 -15.58 -3.76 10.77
N PHE A 245 -14.73 -4.53 10.08
CA PHE A 245 -15.12 -5.29 8.90
C PHE A 245 -16.19 -6.34 9.22
N ILE A 246 -16.01 -7.13 10.28
CA ILE A 246 -17.00 -8.14 10.70
C ILE A 246 -18.34 -7.48 11.06
N LEU A 247 -18.30 -6.35 11.79
CA LEU A 247 -19.50 -5.60 12.15
C LEU A 247 -20.23 -5.09 10.91
N ASP A 248 -19.52 -4.56 9.92
CA ASP A 248 -20.12 -4.09 8.67
C ASP A 248 -20.60 -5.24 7.78
N LEU A 249 -19.95 -6.40 7.84
CA LEU A 249 -20.35 -7.61 7.13
C LEU A 249 -21.75 -8.09 7.58
N ARG A 250 -22.04 -8.02 8.88
CA ARG A 250 -23.33 -8.40 9.46
C ARG A 250 -24.47 -7.42 9.14
N LYS A 251 -24.18 -6.18 8.73
CA LYS A 251 -25.22 -5.20 8.37
C LYS A 251 -25.98 -5.63 7.11
N ALA A 252 -27.31 -5.49 7.17
CA ALA A 252 -28.20 -5.77 6.06
C ALA A 252 -27.92 -4.89 4.82
N ASN A 253 -28.08 -5.46 3.62
CA ASN A 253 -28.00 -4.71 2.38
C ASN A 253 -29.33 -4.00 2.13
N VAL A 254 -29.47 -2.77 2.63
CA VAL A 254 -30.56 -1.88 2.23
C VAL A 254 -30.25 -1.41 0.80
N THR A 255 -30.98 -1.95 -0.16
CA THR A 255 -30.86 -1.55 -1.57
C THR A 255 -31.90 -0.46 -1.79
N ILE A 256 -31.50 0.81 -1.76
CA ILE A 256 -32.39 1.91 -2.14
C ILE A 256 -32.55 1.82 -3.65
N LYS A 257 -33.65 1.22 -4.11
CA LYS A 257 -34.04 1.28 -5.52
C LYS A 257 -34.52 2.69 -5.80
N THR A 258 -33.63 3.58 -6.24
CA THR A 258 -34.00 4.86 -6.84
C THR A 258 -34.77 4.56 -8.13
N ARG A 259 -36.11 4.59 -8.06
CA ARG A 259 -36.92 4.66 -9.28
C ARG A 259 -36.75 6.06 -9.86
N SER A 260 -35.97 6.20 -10.93
CA SER A 260 -35.97 7.40 -11.76
C SER A 260 -37.23 7.40 -12.62
N SER A 261 -38.38 7.71 -12.02
CA SER A 261 -39.59 7.99 -12.79
C SER A 261 -39.52 9.43 -13.32
N VAL A 262 -38.66 9.66 -14.31
CA VAL A 262 -38.87 10.77 -15.25
C VAL A 262 -39.53 10.13 -16.46
N ARG A 263 -40.84 9.90 -16.32
CA ARG A 263 -41.70 9.60 -17.47
C ARG A 263 -41.81 10.91 -18.23
N SER A 264 -41.31 10.97 -19.46
CA SER A 264 -41.63 12.07 -20.37
C SER A 264 -43.13 12.06 -20.60
N VAL A 265 -43.82 13.09 -20.12
CA VAL A 265 -45.20 13.36 -20.50
C VAL A 265 -45.13 14.03 -21.87
N SER A 266 -45.36 13.26 -22.94
CA SER A 266 -45.71 13.85 -24.22
C SER A 266 -47.20 14.20 -24.18
N VAL A 267 -47.50 15.49 -24.13
CA VAL A 267 -48.83 15.99 -24.44
C VAL A 267 -48.92 16.08 -25.96
N THR A 268 -49.68 15.19 -26.57
CA THR A 268 -50.27 15.36 -27.91
C THR A 268 -51.77 15.45 -27.73
#